data_AF-A0A2R5FHR1-F1
#
_entry.id   AF-A0A2R5FHR1-F1
#
_cell.length_a   1.000
_cell.length_b   1.000
_cell.length_c   1.000
_cell.angle_alpha   90.00
_cell.angle_beta   90.00
_cell.angle_gamma   90.00
#
_symmetry.space_group_name_H-M   'P 1'
#
loop_
_entity.id
_entity.type
_entity.pdbx_description
1 polymer ?
#
loop_
_entity_poly.entity_id
_entity_poly.type
_entity_poly.pdbx_seq_one_letter_code
_entity_poly.pdbx_strand_id
1 'polypeptide(L)'
;MPGDYQRVLSTSWQADGAHAAVHRDPGYQAPVFAAEWNSHEAARKATVVTRVAVQNRSMAAPNRTLRDTNEAAFYLQPTEHMPVDGVVAETAAKIVQGKESPDDKARAIYDWVVDNTFRDPAVKGCGTGNIKAMLETGNLGGKCADINSLFVGLCRAAGVPAREMYGVRVAESDQLKCLGKAGDVSKAQHCRAEYFSPRHGWVPVDAADVRKAVLEAKLPLNDPKIVELRQRLFGYWEMNWVGFNHARDFELAPRASKPLPHLMYPYAEFGETCLDGRDPAEFKFSLNSREIAAT
;
A
#
# COMPACT_ATOMS: atom_id res chain seq x y z
N MET A 1 -12.80 -5.02 -4.50
CA MET A 1 -13.12 -3.66 -4.97
C MET A 1 -13.24 -3.72 -6.48
N PRO A 2 -14.44 -3.64 -7.09
CA PRO A 2 -14.54 -3.19 -8.46
C PRO A 2 -14.18 -1.70 -8.43
N GLY A 3 -12.93 -1.39 -8.77
CA GLY A 3 -12.46 -0.02 -8.85
C GLY A 3 -12.37 0.39 -10.32
N ASP A 4 -12.48 1.68 -10.58
CA ASP A 4 -12.43 2.29 -11.91
C ASP A 4 -11.13 1.94 -12.67
N TYR A 5 -10.12 1.44 -11.97
CA TYR A 5 -8.77 1.16 -12.46
C TYR A 5 -8.34 -0.31 -12.34
N GLN A 6 -9.09 -1.15 -11.63
CA GLN A 6 -8.83 -2.59 -11.55
C GLN A 6 -10.11 -3.42 -11.35
N ARG A 7 -10.18 -4.56 -12.03
CA ARG A 7 -11.28 -5.52 -11.92
C ARG A 7 -10.73 -6.94 -11.86
N VAL A 8 -11.05 -7.65 -10.78
CA VAL A 8 -10.78 -9.09 -10.67
C VAL A 8 -11.73 -9.83 -11.62
N LEU A 9 -11.17 -10.58 -12.57
CA LEU A 9 -11.90 -11.37 -13.55
C LEU A 9 -12.19 -12.77 -13.03
N SER A 10 -11.20 -13.38 -12.36
CA SER A 10 -11.33 -14.70 -11.76
C SER A 10 -10.29 -14.89 -10.66
N THR A 11 -10.65 -15.66 -9.63
CA THR A 11 -9.71 -16.21 -8.65
C THR A 11 -10.01 -17.69 -8.50
N SER A 12 -8.97 -18.52 -8.60
CA SER A 12 -9.04 -19.97 -8.39
C SER A 12 -7.85 -20.42 -7.55
N TRP A 13 -8.01 -21.49 -6.79
CA TRP A 13 -6.92 -22.06 -6.00
C TRP A 13 -6.89 -23.57 -6.04
N GLN A 14 -5.71 -24.14 -5.79
CA GLN A 14 -5.48 -25.54 -5.46
C GLN A 14 -4.77 -25.58 -4.11
N ALA A 15 -5.34 -26.29 -3.14
CA ALA A 15 -4.79 -26.45 -1.79
C ALA A 15 -5.18 -27.83 -1.26
N ASP A 16 -4.53 -28.87 -1.79
CA ASP A 16 -4.90 -30.26 -1.49
C ASP A 16 -4.71 -30.55 0.00
N GLY A 17 -5.71 -31.18 0.61
CA GLY A 17 -5.74 -31.47 2.05
C GLY A 17 -6.19 -30.30 2.94
N ALA A 18 -6.25 -29.08 2.40
CA ALA A 18 -6.58 -27.89 3.18
C ALA A 18 -8.10 -27.64 3.29
N HIS A 19 -8.52 -27.10 4.43
CA HIS A 19 -9.72 -26.27 4.50
C HIS A 19 -9.35 -24.88 3.96
N ALA A 20 -9.74 -24.58 2.72
CA ALA A 20 -9.38 -23.34 2.05
C ALA A 20 -10.61 -22.51 1.65
N ALA A 21 -10.57 -21.21 1.97
CA ALA A 21 -11.64 -20.27 1.67
C ALA A 21 -11.11 -18.84 1.54
N VAL A 22 -11.94 -17.97 0.96
CA VAL A 22 -11.72 -16.51 0.97
C VAL A 22 -12.60 -15.89 2.02
N HIS A 23 -11.98 -15.22 2.98
CA HIS A 23 -12.63 -14.49 4.06
C HIS A 23 -12.56 -12.99 3.81
N ARG A 24 -13.35 -12.22 4.54
CA ARG A 24 -13.20 -10.77 4.65
C ARG A 24 -12.97 -10.42 6.11
N ASP A 25 -11.97 -9.58 6.37
CA ASP A 25 -11.82 -9.04 7.73
C ASP A 25 -13.01 -8.12 8.06
N PRO A 26 -13.44 -8.06 9.33
CA PRO A 26 -14.64 -7.32 9.69
C PRO A 26 -14.49 -5.79 9.57
N GLY A 27 -13.27 -5.26 9.72
CA GLY A 27 -13.03 -3.81 9.75
C GLY A 27 -12.88 -3.19 8.37
N TYR A 28 -11.95 -3.72 7.56
CA TYR A 28 -11.59 -3.18 6.25
C TYR A 28 -12.24 -3.94 5.09
N GLN A 29 -12.91 -5.06 5.36
CA GLN A 29 -13.48 -5.94 4.33
C GLN A 29 -12.43 -6.47 3.33
N ALA A 30 -11.16 -6.51 3.74
CA ALA A 30 -10.05 -7.00 2.96
C ALA A 30 -10.25 -8.48 2.63
N PRO A 31 -10.21 -8.86 1.35
CA PRO A 31 -10.30 -10.27 0.96
C PRO A 31 -9.00 -10.99 1.35
N VAL A 32 -9.12 -12.07 2.12
CA VAL A 32 -8.01 -12.90 2.57
C VAL A 32 -8.25 -14.33 2.12
N PHE A 33 -7.37 -14.88 1.29
CA PHE A 33 -7.34 -16.32 1.05
C PHE A 33 -6.64 -17.00 2.23
N ALA A 34 -7.33 -17.93 2.88
CA ALA A 34 -6.79 -18.77 3.95
C ALA A 34 -6.83 -20.25 3.52
N ALA A 35 -5.82 -21.00 3.92
CA ALA A 35 -5.74 -22.45 3.76
C ALA A 35 -5.17 -23.06 5.04
N GLU A 36 -5.95 -23.94 5.66
CA GLU A 36 -5.59 -24.60 6.92
C GLU A 36 -5.42 -26.10 6.70
N TRP A 37 -4.29 -26.66 7.13
CA TRP A 37 -3.99 -28.09 7.07
C TRP A 37 -4.01 -28.67 8.48
N ASN A 38 -4.45 -29.92 8.59
CA ASN A 38 -4.37 -30.65 9.87
C ASN A 38 -2.91 -31.06 10.15
N SER A 39 -2.56 -31.24 11.41
CA SER A 39 -1.18 -31.49 11.87
C SER A 39 -0.49 -32.71 11.25
N HIS A 40 -1.25 -33.66 10.71
CA HIS A 40 -0.78 -34.91 10.14
C HIS A 40 -0.37 -34.84 8.65
N GLU A 41 -0.57 -33.70 7.98
CA GLU A 41 -0.30 -33.58 6.55
C GLU A 41 1.16 -33.20 6.25
N ALA A 42 1.84 -34.07 5.50
CA ALA A 42 3.27 -33.93 5.20
C ALA A 42 3.58 -32.83 4.16
N ALA A 43 2.63 -32.48 3.28
CA ALA A 43 2.80 -31.46 2.26
C ALA A 43 1.71 -30.39 2.36
N ARG A 44 2.12 -29.17 2.71
CA ARG A 44 1.23 -27.99 2.82
C ARG A 44 1.54 -27.07 1.65
N LYS A 45 0.74 -27.17 0.58
CA LYS A 45 0.95 -26.41 -0.65
C LYS A 45 -0.37 -25.81 -1.12
N ALA A 46 -0.39 -24.49 -1.24
CA ALA A 46 -1.44 -23.77 -1.94
C ALA A 46 -0.89 -23.11 -3.21
N THR A 47 -1.69 -23.06 -4.25
CA THR A 47 -1.46 -22.25 -5.44
C THR A 47 -2.71 -21.42 -5.69
N VAL A 48 -2.56 -20.10 -5.75
CA VAL A 48 -3.65 -19.17 -6.03
C VAL A 48 -3.37 -18.48 -7.36
N VAL A 49 -4.36 -18.48 -8.25
CA VAL A 49 -4.29 -17.82 -9.55
C VAL A 49 -5.41 -16.79 -9.62
N THR A 50 -5.03 -15.53 -9.79
CA THR A 50 -5.97 -14.43 -9.99
C THR A 50 -5.71 -13.77 -11.33
N ARG A 51 -6.77 -13.56 -12.12
CA ARG A 51 -6.74 -12.75 -13.33
C ARG A 51 -7.34 -11.39 -13.01
N VAL A 52 -6.61 -10.32 -13.33
CA VAL A 52 -7.03 -8.94 -13.06
C VAL A 52 -6.90 -8.14 -14.34
N ALA A 53 -7.98 -7.47 -14.72
CA ALA A 53 -7.92 -6.40 -15.72
C ALA A 53 -7.57 -5.10 -15.02
N VAL A 54 -6.59 -4.36 -15.55
CA VAL A 54 -6.11 -3.10 -14.99
C VAL A 54 -6.09 -2.01 -16.05
N GLN A 55 -6.22 -0.75 -15.63
CA GLN A 55 -6.01 0.41 -16.49
C GLN A 55 -5.40 1.55 -15.67
N ASN A 56 -4.48 2.32 -16.26
CA ASN A 56 -3.84 3.45 -15.57
C ASN A 56 -4.88 4.39 -14.95
N ARG A 57 -4.62 4.84 -13.72
CA ARG A 57 -5.55 5.66 -12.95
C ARG A 57 -5.04 7.09 -12.89
N SER A 58 -5.84 8.04 -13.37
CA SER A 58 -5.64 9.47 -13.16
C SER A 58 -6.67 10.01 -12.16
N MET A 59 -6.36 11.15 -11.55
CA MET A 59 -7.32 11.94 -10.79
C MET A 59 -8.57 12.20 -11.63
N ALA A 60 -9.74 11.88 -11.09
CA ALA A 60 -11.01 12.04 -11.80
C ALA A 60 -11.32 13.52 -12.09
N ALA A 61 -12.18 13.78 -13.06
CA ALA A 61 -12.73 15.12 -13.26
C ALA A 61 -13.53 15.57 -12.02
N PRO A 62 -13.54 16.88 -11.68
CA PRO A 62 -14.24 17.35 -10.50
C PRO A 62 -15.76 17.11 -10.63
N ASN A 63 -16.36 16.43 -9.65
CA ASN A 63 -17.79 16.12 -9.61
C ASN A 63 -18.45 16.72 -8.35
N ARG A 64 -19.54 17.49 -8.54
CA ARG A 64 -20.24 18.20 -7.46
C ARG A 64 -20.99 17.28 -6.48
N THR A 65 -21.22 16.02 -6.81
CA THR A 65 -21.99 15.08 -5.97
C THR A 65 -21.16 14.36 -4.90
N LEU A 66 -19.82 14.45 -4.93
CA LEU A 66 -18.91 13.70 -4.04
C LEU A 66 -18.66 14.38 -2.68
N ARG A 67 -19.46 15.39 -2.31
CA ARG A 67 -19.22 16.23 -1.12
C ARG A 67 -19.54 15.55 0.22
N ASP A 68 -20.35 14.50 0.25
CA ASP A 68 -20.68 13.76 1.46
C ASP A 68 -20.50 12.24 1.24
N THR A 69 -19.36 11.69 1.65
CA THR A 69 -19.15 10.23 1.67
C THR A 69 -18.78 9.78 3.09
N ASN A 70 -19.77 9.22 3.80
CA ASN A 70 -19.56 8.60 5.11
C ASN A 70 -18.46 7.52 5.08
N GLU A 71 -18.22 6.90 3.92
CA GLU A 71 -17.14 5.92 3.73
C GLU A 71 -15.74 6.55 3.90
N ALA A 72 -15.51 7.77 3.42
CA ALA A 72 -14.21 8.41 3.56
C ALA A 72 -13.91 8.72 5.04
N ALA A 73 -14.92 9.10 5.83
CA ALA A 73 -14.75 9.44 7.24
C ALA A 73 -14.15 8.29 8.09
N PHE A 74 -14.35 7.03 7.69
CA PHE A 74 -13.68 5.89 8.33
C PHE A 74 -12.14 6.03 8.29
N TYR A 75 -11.61 6.57 7.21
CA TYR A 75 -10.18 6.80 7.01
C TYR A 75 -9.66 8.11 7.61
N LEU A 76 -10.39 8.71 8.55
CA LEU A 76 -9.86 9.72 9.47
C LEU A 76 -9.39 9.12 10.80
N GLN A 77 -9.80 7.88 11.10
CA GLN A 77 -9.54 7.26 12.39
C GLN A 77 -8.04 6.93 12.58
N PRO A 78 -7.52 7.06 13.81
CA PRO A 78 -6.18 6.60 14.15
C PRO A 78 -6.09 5.07 14.08
N THR A 79 -4.87 4.58 13.90
CA THR A 79 -4.51 3.17 14.09
C THR A 79 -3.27 3.06 14.98
N GLU A 80 -2.91 1.85 15.42
CA GLU A 80 -1.76 1.64 16.31
C GLU A 80 -0.47 2.24 15.74
N HIS A 81 -0.19 2.01 14.45
CA HIS A 81 1.01 2.53 13.80
C HIS A 81 0.84 3.92 13.18
N MET A 82 -0.39 4.46 13.16
CA MET A 82 -0.71 5.81 12.67
C MET A 82 -1.66 6.55 13.64
N PRO A 83 -1.16 6.96 14.82
CA PRO A 83 -1.92 7.86 15.67
C PRO A 83 -2.10 9.22 14.97
N VAL A 84 -3.15 9.95 15.34
CA VAL A 84 -3.49 11.27 14.75
C VAL A 84 -3.32 12.42 15.75
N ASP A 85 -2.62 12.16 16.85
CA ASP A 85 -2.35 13.09 17.95
C ASP A 85 -0.83 13.28 18.16
N GLY A 86 -0.46 14.00 19.23
CA GLY A 86 0.93 14.21 19.63
C GLY A 86 1.82 14.73 18.50
N VAL A 87 3.01 14.14 18.35
CA VAL A 87 3.98 14.54 17.32
C VAL A 87 3.44 14.46 15.90
N VAL A 88 2.47 13.57 15.63
CA VAL A 88 1.85 13.44 14.30
C VAL A 88 0.97 14.66 14.01
N ALA A 89 0.10 15.02 14.96
CA ALA A 89 -0.75 16.21 14.84
C ALA A 89 0.05 17.50 14.78
N GLU A 90 1.07 17.65 15.62
CA GLU A 90 1.94 18.83 15.63
C GLU A 90 2.70 18.99 14.31
N THR A 91 3.22 17.89 13.77
CA THR A 91 3.90 17.89 12.47
C THR A 91 2.92 18.23 11.35
N ALA A 92 1.75 17.59 11.33
CA ALA A 92 0.73 17.85 10.32
C ALA A 92 0.28 19.33 10.35
N ALA A 93 0.00 19.89 11.52
CA ALA A 93 -0.41 21.28 11.70
C ALA A 93 0.63 22.28 11.17
N LYS A 94 1.93 22.02 11.38
CA LYS A 94 3.02 22.84 10.84
C LYS A 94 3.05 22.79 9.31
N ILE A 95 2.91 21.62 8.72
CA ILE A 95 2.95 21.43 7.25
C ILE A 95 1.78 22.13 6.57
N VAL A 96 0.59 22.06 7.15
CA VAL A 96 -0.64 22.58 6.54
C VAL A 96 -0.99 24.01 6.95
N GLN A 97 -0.08 24.73 7.59
CA GLN A 97 -0.32 26.11 8.02
C GLN A 97 -0.73 26.98 6.82
N GLY A 98 -1.86 27.68 6.96
CA GLY A 98 -2.43 28.53 5.91
C GLY A 98 -3.05 27.77 4.73
N LYS A 99 -3.22 26.44 4.82
CA LYS A 99 -3.93 25.63 3.81
C LYS A 99 -5.35 25.35 4.27
N GLU A 100 -6.33 25.77 3.47
CA GLU A 100 -7.75 25.61 3.80
C GLU A 100 -8.35 24.34 3.20
N SER A 101 -8.10 24.09 1.91
CA SER A 101 -8.73 22.98 1.20
C SER A 101 -8.05 21.62 1.47
N PRO A 102 -8.79 20.49 1.49
CA PRO A 102 -8.19 19.16 1.61
C PRO A 102 -7.14 18.86 0.53
N ASP A 103 -7.35 19.34 -0.70
CA ASP A 103 -6.42 19.15 -1.82
C ASP A 103 -5.09 19.89 -1.56
N ASP A 104 -5.15 21.14 -1.06
CA ASP A 104 -3.96 21.92 -0.74
C ASP A 104 -3.19 21.33 0.45
N LYS A 105 -3.92 20.84 1.46
CA LYS A 105 -3.32 20.14 2.61
C LYS A 105 -2.61 18.87 2.18
N ALA A 106 -3.28 18.01 1.39
CA ALA A 106 -2.71 16.78 0.89
C ALA A 106 -1.48 17.05 0.00
N ARG A 107 -1.52 18.09 -0.84
CA ARG A 107 -0.37 18.51 -1.66
C ARG A 107 0.81 18.92 -0.80
N ALA A 108 0.60 19.79 0.19
CA ALA A 108 1.64 20.24 1.10
C ALA A 108 2.28 19.08 1.88
N ILE A 109 1.45 18.13 2.34
CA ILE A 109 1.93 16.93 3.04
C ILE A 109 2.72 16.03 2.11
N TYR A 110 2.24 15.76 0.89
CA TYR A 110 2.99 14.97 -0.09
C TYR A 110 4.35 15.60 -0.41
N ASP A 111 4.39 16.92 -0.62
CA ASP A 111 5.63 17.65 -0.84
C ASP A 111 6.61 17.49 0.32
N TRP A 112 6.14 17.74 1.54
CA TRP A 112 6.95 17.61 2.74
C TRP A 112 7.48 16.18 2.91
N VAL A 113 6.65 15.16 2.68
CA VAL A 113 7.08 13.75 2.75
C VAL A 113 8.18 13.46 1.73
N VAL A 114 8.03 13.90 0.48
CA VAL A 114 9.05 13.70 -0.56
C VAL A 114 10.37 14.40 -0.21
N ASP A 115 10.31 15.60 0.37
CA ASP A 115 11.48 16.39 0.72
C ASP A 115 12.21 15.88 1.97
N ASN A 116 11.48 15.32 2.94
CA ASN A 116 12.03 14.97 4.26
C ASN A 116 12.31 13.46 4.45
N THR A 117 11.78 12.60 3.58
CA THR A 117 12.05 11.15 3.66
C THR A 117 13.16 10.71 2.71
N PHE A 118 13.66 9.49 2.91
CA PHE A 118 14.55 8.83 1.95
C PHE A 118 14.30 7.33 1.88
N ARG A 119 14.63 6.73 0.73
CA ARG A 119 14.51 5.27 0.56
C ARG A 119 15.67 4.60 1.27
N ASP A 120 15.37 3.77 2.26
CA ASP A 120 16.37 2.98 2.98
C ASP A 120 16.34 1.52 2.48
N PRO A 121 17.38 1.03 1.78
CA PRO A 121 17.44 -0.36 1.32
C PRO A 121 17.57 -1.39 2.46
N ALA A 122 18.07 -1.00 3.64
CA ALA A 122 18.29 -1.88 4.78
C ALA A 122 16.99 -2.29 5.50
N VAL A 123 15.91 -1.52 5.33
CA VAL A 123 14.60 -1.85 5.90
C VAL A 123 14.09 -3.19 5.36
N LYS A 124 13.71 -4.11 6.24
CA LYS A 124 13.17 -5.42 5.85
C LYS A 124 11.76 -5.28 5.24
N GLY A 125 11.49 -6.02 4.17
CA GLY A 125 10.22 -5.94 3.45
C GLY A 125 9.96 -4.53 2.91
N CYS A 126 8.76 -4.00 3.16
CA CYS A 126 8.37 -2.63 2.80
C CYS A 126 8.32 -1.66 3.98
N GLY A 127 8.72 -2.10 5.18
CA GLY A 127 8.56 -1.34 6.42
C GLY A 127 7.30 -1.70 7.21
N THR A 128 7.22 -1.18 8.43
CA THR A 128 6.06 -1.36 9.32
C THR A 128 5.04 -0.24 9.16
N GLY A 129 5.47 0.96 8.73
CA GLY A 129 4.60 2.12 8.72
C GLY A 129 4.39 2.75 10.09
N ASN A 130 5.29 2.54 11.06
CA ASN A 130 5.21 3.18 12.37
C ASN A 130 5.61 4.67 12.29
N ILE A 131 4.66 5.53 11.93
CA ILE A 131 4.94 6.95 11.68
C ILE A 131 5.29 7.71 12.96
N LYS A 132 4.75 7.26 14.10
CA LYS A 132 5.04 7.85 15.40
C LYS A 132 6.52 7.69 15.71
N ALA A 133 7.04 6.46 15.61
CA ALA A 133 8.46 6.20 15.83
C ALA A 133 9.35 6.98 14.85
N MET A 134 8.97 7.07 13.56
CA MET A 134 9.70 7.86 12.57
C MET A 134 9.80 9.34 12.97
N LEU A 135 8.68 9.95 13.40
CA LEU A 135 8.62 11.36 13.78
C LEU A 135 9.30 11.64 15.14
N GLU A 136 9.14 10.77 16.13
CA GLU A 136 9.77 10.92 17.45
C GLU A 136 11.29 10.79 17.39
N THR A 137 11.78 9.89 16.54
CA THR A 137 13.24 9.67 16.39
C THR A 137 13.88 10.63 15.38
N GLY A 138 13.08 11.28 14.54
CA GLY A 138 13.56 12.06 13.39
C GLY A 138 14.15 11.21 12.26
N ASN A 139 14.17 9.88 12.37
CA ASN A 139 14.60 9.00 11.29
C ASN A 139 13.45 8.76 10.31
N LEU A 140 13.41 9.58 9.25
CA LEU A 140 12.41 9.51 8.19
C LEU A 140 12.84 8.61 7.01
N GLY A 141 13.81 7.73 7.24
CA GLY A 141 14.23 6.69 6.30
C GLY A 141 13.27 5.51 6.30
N GLY A 142 12.95 4.97 5.13
CA GLY A 142 12.03 3.85 5.04
C GLY A 142 11.84 3.26 3.65
N LYS A 143 10.91 2.32 3.53
CA LYS A 143 10.43 1.78 2.24
C LYS A 143 8.98 2.18 1.98
N CYS A 144 8.32 1.43 1.11
CA CYS A 144 7.03 1.82 0.54
C CYS A 144 5.93 1.97 1.59
N ALA A 145 5.87 1.06 2.57
CA ALA A 145 4.92 1.15 3.65
C ALA A 145 5.26 2.35 4.53
N ASP A 146 6.51 2.52 4.97
CA ASP A 146 6.89 3.64 5.87
C ASP A 146 6.56 5.02 5.26
N ILE A 147 7.03 5.28 4.04
CA ILE A 147 6.91 6.61 3.41
C ILE A 147 5.45 6.94 3.08
N ASN A 148 4.69 6.00 2.53
CA ASN A 148 3.28 6.25 2.20
C ASN A 148 2.38 6.21 3.45
N SER A 149 2.75 5.49 4.52
CA SER A 149 2.07 5.62 5.83
C SER A 149 2.26 7.00 6.41
N LEU A 150 3.46 7.57 6.31
CA LEU A 150 3.73 8.93 6.80
C LEU A 150 2.85 9.95 6.09
N PHE A 151 2.71 9.85 4.77
CA PHE A 151 1.75 10.65 4.02
C PHE A 151 0.31 10.45 4.52
N VAL A 152 -0.14 9.20 4.67
CA VAL A 152 -1.50 8.89 5.10
C VAL A 152 -1.78 9.43 6.50
N GLY A 153 -0.94 9.12 7.49
CA GLY A 153 -1.15 9.53 8.87
C GLY A 153 -1.11 11.04 9.07
N LEU A 154 -0.21 11.75 8.38
CA LEU A 154 -0.20 13.21 8.39
C LEU A 154 -1.46 13.80 7.74
N CYS A 155 -1.96 13.21 6.65
CA CYS A 155 -3.25 13.61 6.07
C CYS A 155 -4.40 13.42 7.06
N ARG A 156 -4.48 12.26 7.72
CA ARG A 156 -5.52 11.97 8.72
C ARG A 156 -5.48 12.97 9.88
N ALA A 157 -4.29 13.24 10.41
CA ALA A 157 -4.09 14.22 11.47
C ALA A 157 -4.43 15.67 11.03
N ALA A 158 -4.34 15.98 9.74
CA ALA A 158 -4.77 17.26 9.17
C ALA A 158 -6.27 17.33 8.82
N GLY A 159 -7.04 16.29 9.16
CA GLY A 159 -8.46 16.17 8.87
C GLY A 159 -8.79 15.81 7.41
N VAL A 160 -7.83 15.24 6.67
CA VAL A 160 -8.01 14.77 5.30
C VAL A 160 -8.08 13.24 5.31
N PRO A 161 -9.21 12.63 4.91
CA PRO A 161 -9.28 11.17 4.84
C PRO A 161 -8.23 10.61 3.88
N ALA A 162 -7.47 9.61 4.32
CA ALA A 162 -6.41 9.03 3.52
C ALA A 162 -6.20 7.55 3.86
N ARG A 163 -5.77 6.76 2.88
CA ARG A 163 -5.52 5.32 3.06
C ARG A 163 -4.41 4.79 2.18
N GLU A 164 -3.77 3.74 2.65
CA GLU A 164 -2.85 2.93 1.89
C GLU A 164 -3.61 1.94 1.01
N MET A 165 -3.00 1.53 -0.09
CA MET A 165 -3.38 0.37 -0.87
C MET A 165 -2.15 -0.53 -1.00
N TYR A 166 -2.23 -1.70 -0.38
CA TYR A 166 -1.17 -2.70 -0.39
C TYR A 166 -1.32 -3.65 -1.55
N GLY A 167 -0.22 -4.04 -2.18
CA GLY A 167 -0.26 -4.87 -3.36
C GLY A 167 1.11 -5.30 -3.86
N VAL A 168 1.19 -5.59 -5.15
CA VAL A 168 2.40 -6.07 -5.80
C VAL A 168 2.50 -5.56 -7.23
N ARG A 169 3.72 -5.27 -7.71
CA ARG A 169 3.96 -4.98 -9.13
C ARG A 169 3.78 -6.25 -9.94
N VAL A 170 3.22 -6.13 -11.14
CA VAL A 170 2.88 -7.26 -12.03
C VAL A 170 3.31 -7.04 -13.48
N ALA A 171 3.85 -5.86 -13.81
CA ALA A 171 4.38 -5.53 -15.12
C ALA A 171 5.57 -4.58 -15.00
N GLU A 172 6.32 -4.43 -16.09
CA GLU A 172 7.36 -3.39 -16.21
C GLU A 172 6.72 -1.99 -16.15
N SER A 173 7.55 -0.95 -15.97
CA SER A 173 7.07 0.44 -15.92
C SER A 173 7.51 1.19 -17.16
N ASP A 174 6.59 1.93 -17.76
CA ASP A 174 6.84 2.87 -18.85
C ASP A 174 7.40 4.21 -18.34
N GLN A 175 7.37 4.45 -17.03
CA GLN A 175 7.88 5.68 -16.41
C GLN A 175 9.37 5.55 -16.07
N LEU A 176 9.73 4.55 -15.26
CA LEU A 176 11.12 4.27 -14.87
C LEU A 176 11.25 2.78 -14.54
N LYS A 177 12.32 2.14 -15.03
CA LYS A 177 12.58 0.70 -14.83
C LYS A 177 12.45 0.24 -13.36
N CYS A 178 12.90 1.05 -12.40
CA CYS A 178 12.82 0.70 -10.98
C CYS A 178 11.39 0.71 -10.40
N LEU A 179 10.41 1.23 -11.14
CA LEU A 179 9.00 1.32 -10.76
C LEU A 179 8.15 0.20 -11.36
N GLY A 180 8.76 -0.80 -12.00
CA GLY A 180 8.08 -1.98 -12.55
C GLY A 180 8.78 -3.28 -12.17
N LYS A 181 8.05 -4.39 -12.28
CA LYS A 181 8.59 -5.74 -12.23
C LYS A 181 7.57 -6.72 -12.83
N ALA A 182 8.00 -7.49 -13.83
CA ALA A 182 7.27 -8.65 -14.36
C ALA A 182 8.00 -9.98 -14.07
N GLY A 183 7.32 -11.11 -14.35
CA GLY A 183 7.86 -12.45 -14.12
C GLY A 183 7.84 -12.78 -12.63
N ASP A 184 8.99 -13.17 -12.07
CA ASP A 184 9.12 -13.38 -10.62
C ASP A 184 9.02 -12.05 -9.86
N VAL A 185 7.88 -11.88 -9.19
CA VAL A 185 7.49 -10.71 -8.41
C VAL A 185 7.44 -11.02 -6.91
N SER A 186 8.09 -12.10 -6.46
CA SER A 186 8.09 -12.55 -5.05
C SER A 186 8.62 -11.49 -4.07
N LYS A 187 9.44 -10.54 -4.56
CA LYS A 187 10.00 -9.40 -3.81
C LYS A 187 9.52 -8.03 -4.32
N ALA A 188 8.46 -7.98 -5.10
CA ALA A 188 7.97 -6.77 -5.78
C ALA A 188 6.74 -6.14 -5.11
N GLN A 189 6.50 -6.46 -3.83
CA GLN A 189 5.42 -5.87 -3.04
C GLN A 189 5.59 -4.35 -2.99
N HIS A 190 4.46 -3.66 -3.03
CA HIS A 190 4.44 -2.21 -3.00
C HIS A 190 3.18 -1.71 -2.28
N CYS A 191 3.32 -0.55 -1.65
CA CYS A 191 2.26 0.17 -0.96
C CYS A 191 2.17 1.52 -1.65
N ARG A 192 0.97 1.89 -2.10
CA ARG A 192 0.64 3.24 -2.58
C ARG A 192 -0.35 3.89 -1.63
N ALA A 193 -0.59 5.20 -1.78
CA ALA A 193 -1.55 5.92 -0.95
C ALA A 193 -2.59 6.65 -1.79
N GLU A 194 -3.73 6.96 -1.19
CA GLU A 194 -4.72 7.85 -1.76
C GLU A 194 -5.31 8.73 -0.67
N TYR A 195 -5.73 9.94 -1.03
CA TYR A 195 -6.48 10.83 -0.16
C TYR A 195 -7.85 11.13 -0.76
N PHE A 196 -8.83 11.48 0.07
CA PHE A 196 -10.15 11.82 -0.40
C PHE A 196 -10.24 13.32 -0.68
N SER A 197 -10.40 13.66 -1.95
CA SER A 197 -10.76 14.99 -2.40
C SER A 197 -12.29 15.12 -2.47
N PRO A 198 -12.91 16.13 -1.84
CA PRO A 198 -14.34 16.41 -2.00
C PRO A 198 -14.76 16.73 -3.45
N ARG A 199 -13.79 17.00 -4.32
CA ARG A 199 -14.01 17.31 -5.74
C ARG A 199 -13.76 16.11 -6.63
N HIS A 200 -12.72 15.34 -6.34
CA HIS A 200 -12.19 14.30 -7.24
C HIS A 200 -12.41 12.88 -6.72
N GLY A 201 -12.99 12.71 -5.53
CA GLY A 201 -13.06 11.42 -4.85
C GLY A 201 -11.69 10.97 -4.38
N TRP A 202 -11.41 9.68 -4.42
CA TRP A 202 -10.10 9.15 -4.05
C TRP A 202 -9.04 9.49 -5.10
N VAL A 203 -8.05 10.32 -4.71
CA VAL A 203 -6.95 10.77 -5.55
C VAL A 203 -5.70 9.91 -5.28
N PRO A 204 -5.15 9.22 -6.29
CA PRO A 204 -3.99 8.36 -6.11
C PRO A 204 -2.70 9.17 -5.89
N VAL A 205 -1.85 8.73 -4.97
CA VAL A 205 -0.57 9.36 -4.62
C VAL A 205 0.52 8.29 -4.39
N ASP A 206 1.79 8.59 -4.67
CA ASP A 206 2.91 7.70 -4.32
C ASP A 206 4.22 8.46 -4.07
N ALA A 207 4.46 8.87 -2.81
CA ALA A 207 5.71 9.54 -2.43
C ALA A 207 6.90 8.56 -2.37
N ALA A 208 6.63 7.29 -2.05
CA ALA A 208 7.65 6.26 -1.95
C ALA A 208 8.32 5.94 -3.30
N ASP A 209 7.57 5.98 -4.40
CA ASP A 209 8.15 5.76 -5.74
C ASP A 209 9.01 6.93 -6.21
N VAL A 210 8.72 8.18 -5.80
CA VAL A 210 9.64 9.31 -5.99
C VAL A 210 10.98 9.03 -5.28
N ARG A 211 10.93 8.64 -3.99
CA ARG A 211 12.16 8.34 -3.24
C ARG A 211 12.90 7.11 -3.73
N LYS A 212 12.17 6.10 -4.25
CA LYS A 212 12.76 4.93 -4.90
C LYS A 212 13.49 5.33 -6.18
N ALA A 213 12.89 6.19 -7.00
CA ALA A 213 13.50 6.69 -8.23
C ALA A 213 14.79 7.46 -7.93
N VAL A 214 14.79 8.35 -6.93
CA VAL A 214 15.99 9.06 -6.45
C VAL A 214 17.13 8.08 -6.14
N LEU A 215 16.86 7.04 -5.34
CA LEU A 215 17.86 6.06 -4.94
C LEU A 215 18.38 5.22 -6.12
N GLU A 216 17.46 4.60 -6.86
CA GLU A 216 17.79 3.60 -7.88
C GLU A 216 18.33 4.23 -9.17
N ALA A 217 17.81 5.41 -9.56
CA ALA A 217 18.33 6.16 -10.71
C ALA A 217 19.56 7.00 -10.36
N LYS A 218 19.91 7.11 -9.06
CA LYS A 218 21.01 7.95 -8.55
C LYS A 218 20.87 9.42 -8.98
N LEU A 219 19.65 9.94 -8.95
CA LEU A 219 19.32 11.31 -9.34
C LEU A 219 18.94 12.13 -8.10
N PRO A 220 19.39 13.39 -7.98
CA PRO A 220 18.94 14.26 -6.90
C PRO A 220 17.45 14.61 -7.06
N LEU A 221 16.82 15.06 -5.96
CA LEU A 221 15.40 15.42 -5.95
C LEU A 221 15.01 16.53 -6.94
N ASN A 222 15.95 17.41 -7.28
CA ASN A 222 15.74 18.52 -8.21
C ASN A 222 16.08 18.16 -9.67
N ASP A 223 16.46 16.91 -9.96
CA ASP A 223 16.63 16.47 -11.33
C ASP A 223 15.29 16.58 -12.08
N PRO A 224 15.26 17.11 -13.32
CA PRO A 224 14.03 17.29 -14.08
C PRO A 224 13.15 16.04 -14.18
N LYS A 225 13.74 14.84 -14.29
CA LYS A 225 12.98 13.57 -14.34
C LYS A 225 12.30 13.26 -13.01
N ILE A 226 12.98 13.55 -11.89
CA ILE A 226 12.42 13.36 -10.55
C ILE A 226 11.34 14.40 -10.25
N VAL A 227 11.53 15.64 -10.70
CA VAL A 227 10.52 16.70 -10.59
C VAL A 227 9.26 16.35 -11.37
N GLU A 228 9.40 15.88 -12.62
CA GLU A 228 8.27 15.42 -13.44
C GLU A 228 7.55 14.24 -12.78
N LEU A 229 8.30 13.24 -12.30
CA LEU A 229 7.73 12.10 -11.59
C LEU A 229 6.99 12.52 -10.32
N ARG A 230 7.56 13.43 -9.52
CA ARG A 230 6.94 13.97 -8.30
C ARG A 230 5.62 14.69 -8.61
N GLN A 231 5.57 15.44 -9.71
CA GLN A 231 4.33 16.09 -10.15
C GLN A 231 3.30 15.06 -10.60
N ARG A 232 3.71 14.09 -11.41
CA ARG A 232 2.84 13.05 -11.96
C ARG A 232 2.23 12.17 -10.87
N LEU A 233 3.04 11.66 -9.95
CA LEU A 233 2.62 10.73 -8.90
C LEU A 233 1.71 11.35 -7.81
N PHE A 234 1.33 12.63 -7.95
CA PHE A 234 0.21 13.22 -7.20
C PHE A 234 -1.00 13.34 -8.12
N GLY A 235 -1.85 12.33 -8.11
CA GLY A 235 -3.01 12.20 -9.00
C GLY A 235 -2.83 11.18 -10.12
N TYR A 236 -1.78 10.35 -10.10
CA TYR A 236 -1.61 9.28 -11.08
C TYR A 236 -1.04 8.00 -10.47
N TRP A 237 -1.60 6.86 -10.87
CA TRP A 237 -1.01 5.54 -10.74
C TRP A 237 -0.88 4.88 -12.10
N GLU A 238 0.35 4.52 -12.46
CA GLU A 238 0.57 3.49 -13.48
C GLU A 238 0.12 2.15 -12.90
N MET A 239 -0.82 1.49 -13.56
CA MET A 239 -1.39 0.23 -13.08
C MET A 239 -0.59 -0.99 -13.55
N ASN A 240 0.74 -0.89 -13.52
CA ASN A 240 1.67 -2.01 -13.62
C ASN A 240 1.78 -2.82 -12.32
N TRP A 241 0.72 -2.79 -11.52
CA TRP A 241 0.60 -3.39 -10.19
C TRP A 241 -0.86 -3.79 -9.94
N VAL A 242 -1.07 -4.66 -8.96
CA VAL A 242 -2.40 -5.06 -8.48
C VAL A 242 -2.48 -4.72 -7.00
N GLY A 243 -3.53 -3.99 -6.63
CA GLY A 243 -3.83 -3.68 -5.24
C GLY A 243 -4.72 -4.77 -4.62
N PHE A 244 -4.34 -5.25 -3.43
CA PHE A 244 -5.03 -6.29 -2.68
C PHE A 244 -6.07 -5.71 -1.72
N ASN A 245 -5.65 -4.80 -0.83
CA ASN A 245 -6.49 -4.29 0.25
C ASN A 245 -5.94 -2.99 0.86
N HIS A 246 -6.74 -2.39 1.76
CA HIS A 246 -6.42 -1.19 2.54
C HIS A 246 -6.27 -1.50 4.04
N ALA A 247 -6.19 -2.78 4.42
CA ALA A 247 -6.23 -3.19 5.82
C ALA A 247 -4.90 -2.95 6.53
N ARG A 248 -4.98 -2.33 7.71
CA ARG A 248 -3.85 -1.99 8.55
C ARG A 248 -4.20 -2.21 10.00
N ASP A 249 -3.22 -2.63 10.80
CA ASP A 249 -3.35 -2.84 12.24
C ASP A 249 -4.60 -3.67 12.58
N PHE A 250 -4.78 -4.76 11.83
CA PHE A 250 -6.02 -5.51 11.79
C PHE A 250 -5.83 -6.95 12.25
N GLU A 251 -6.88 -7.53 12.80
CA GLU A 251 -6.93 -8.95 13.12
C GLU A 251 -7.30 -9.75 11.88
N LEU A 252 -6.49 -10.77 11.56
CA LEU A 252 -6.83 -11.72 10.51
C LEU A 252 -8.04 -12.57 10.92
N ALA A 253 -8.78 -13.04 9.92
CA ALA A 253 -9.78 -14.08 10.07
C ALA A 253 -9.47 -15.19 9.06
N PRO A 254 -9.06 -16.40 9.50
CA PRO A 254 -8.83 -16.88 10.88
C PRO A 254 -7.79 -16.08 11.69
N ARG A 255 -7.93 -16.06 13.02
CA ARG A 255 -7.12 -15.21 13.91
C ARG A 255 -5.65 -15.65 13.95
N ALA A 256 -4.76 -14.73 13.61
CA ALA A 256 -3.32 -14.86 13.78
C ALA A 256 -2.89 -14.66 15.25
N SER A 257 -1.69 -15.13 15.63
CA SER A 257 -1.16 -14.91 16.99
C SER A 257 -0.99 -13.44 17.37
N LYS A 258 -0.81 -12.56 16.37
CA LYS A 258 -0.71 -11.11 16.56
C LYS A 258 -1.46 -10.37 15.44
N PRO A 259 -2.00 -9.17 15.71
CA PRO A 259 -2.49 -8.28 14.67
C PRO A 259 -1.40 -8.00 13.63
N LEU A 260 -1.80 -7.81 12.38
CA LEU A 260 -0.87 -7.50 11.30
C LEU A 260 -0.89 -6.00 10.99
N PRO A 261 0.29 -5.36 10.80
CA PRO A 261 0.35 -3.97 10.40
C PRO A 261 -0.16 -3.76 8.97
N HIS A 262 -0.06 -4.78 8.11
CA HIS A 262 -0.60 -4.82 6.75
C HIS A 262 -0.54 -6.25 6.20
N LEU A 263 -1.28 -6.52 5.12
CA LEU A 263 -1.28 -7.82 4.44
C LEU A 263 -1.01 -7.67 2.93
N MET A 264 0.27 -7.69 2.56
CA MET A 264 0.76 -7.88 1.17
C MET A 264 1.81 -8.98 1.02
N TYR A 265 2.29 -9.49 2.14
CA TYR A 265 3.16 -10.66 2.21
C TYR A 265 2.32 -11.86 2.64
N PRO A 266 2.65 -13.08 2.20
CA PRO A 266 1.98 -14.26 2.72
C PRO A 266 2.27 -14.41 4.22
N TYR A 267 1.32 -14.98 4.94
CA TYR A 267 1.39 -15.21 6.37
C TYR A 267 1.13 -16.68 6.66
N ALA A 268 1.89 -17.27 7.57
CA ALA A 268 1.69 -18.66 7.98
C ALA A 268 2.17 -18.90 9.40
N GLU A 269 1.38 -19.64 10.16
CA GLU A 269 1.71 -20.11 11.51
C GLU A 269 1.54 -21.63 11.60
N PHE A 270 2.44 -22.28 12.34
CA PHE A 270 2.41 -23.71 12.62
C PHE A 270 2.80 -23.95 14.08
N GLY A 271 1.81 -24.26 14.92
CA GLY A 271 2.04 -24.33 16.37
C GLY A 271 2.55 -22.97 16.88
N GLU A 272 3.75 -22.94 17.45
CA GLU A 272 4.39 -21.72 17.96
C GLU A 272 5.25 -20.98 16.90
N THR A 273 5.43 -21.58 15.71
CA THR A 273 6.27 -21.02 14.65
C THR A 273 5.46 -20.09 13.74
N CYS A 274 5.85 -18.82 13.64
CA CYS A 274 5.37 -17.89 12.62
C CYS A 274 6.45 -17.70 11.54
N LEU A 275 6.11 -17.92 10.28
CA LEU A 275 7.03 -17.69 9.15
C LEU A 275 7.07 -16.23 8.74
N ASP A 276 8.22 -15.78 8.22
CA ASP A 276 8.38 -14.42 7.74
C ASP A 276 8.10 -14.29 6.24
N GLY A 277 6.91 -13.81 5.88
CA GLY A 277 6.52 -13.57 4.49
C GLY A 277 7.35 -12.56 3.71
N ARG A 278 8.25 -11.82 4.38
CA ARG A 278 9.17 -10.88 3.72
C ARG A 278 10.42 -11.57 3.19
N ASP A 279 10.65 -12.83 3.55
CA ASP A 279 11.72 -13.68 3.01
C ASP A 279 11.11 -14.86 2.21
N PRO A 280 11.01 -14.74 0.87
CA PRO A 280 10.43 -15.81 0.05
C PRO A 280 11.17 -17.14 0.12
N ALA A 281 12.48 -17.14 0.39
CA ALA A 281 13.27 -18.36 0.46
C ALA A 281 12.98 -19.12 1.76
N GLU A 282 12.94 -18.40 2.89
CA GLU A 282 12.59 -18.97 4.19
C GLU A 282 11.12 -19.44 4.22
N PHE A 283 10.20 -18.61 3.73
CA PHE A 283 8.78 -18.93 3.68
C PHE A 283 8.45 -20.00 2.61
N LYS A 284 9.33 -20.20 1.63
CA LYS A 284 9.15 -21.11 0.48
C LYS A 284 7.94 -20.75 -0.38
N PHE A 285 7.75 -19.48 -0.71
CA PHE A 285 6.77 -19.05 -1.71
C PHE A 285 7.43 -18.45 -2.95
N SER A 286 6.68 -18.50 -4.05
CA SER A 286 6.96 -17.68 -5.22
C SER A 286 5.68 -17.00 -5.69
N LEU A 287 5.82 -15.82 -6.28
CA LEU A 287 4.74 -15.09 -6.92
C LEU A 287 5.19 -14.72 -8.33
N ASN A 288 4.44 -15.17 -9.33
CA ASN A 288 4.76 -14.93 -10.72
C ASN A 288 3.65 -14.12 -11.39
N SER A 289 4.04 -13.13 -12.17
CA SER A 289 3.16 -12.29 -12.96
C SER A 289 3.42 -12.47 -14.45
N ARG A 290 2.35 -12.45 -15.23
CA ARG A 290 2.41 -12.50 -16.69
C ARG A 290 1.23 -11.72 -17.25
N GLU A 291 1.54 -10.77 -18.12
CA GLU A 291 0.52 -10.10 -18.92
C GLU A 291 -0.11 -11.08 -19.91
N ILE A 292 -1.43 -11.03 -20.05
CA ILE A 292 -2.19 -11.86 -20.96
C ILE A 292 -3.02 -10.97 -21.87
N ALA A 293 -3.14 -11.34 -23.15
CA ALA A 293 -4.01 -10.61 -24.07
C ALA A 293 -5.44 -10.60 -23.54
N ALA A 294 -6.14 -9.47 -23.74
CA ALA A 294 -7.56 -9.39 -23.44
C ALA A 294 -8.29 -10.48 -24.24
N THR A 295 -9.06 -11.29 -23.54
CA THR A 295 -9.95 -12.31 -24.12
C THR A 295 -11.39 -11.88 -23.94
#